data_AF-A0A813F1C7-F1
#
_entry.id   AF-A0A813F1C7-F1
#
_cell.length_a   1.000
_cell.length_b   1.000
_cell.length_c   1.000
_cell.angle_alpha   90.00
_cell.angle_beta   90.00
_cell.angle_gamma   90.00
#
_symmetry.space_group_name_H-M   'P 1'
#
loop_
_entity.id
_entity.type
_entity.pdbx_description
1 polymer ?
#
loop_
_entity_poly.entity_id
_entity_poly.type
_entity_poly.pdbx_seq_one_letter_code
_entity_poly.pdbx_strand_id
1 'polypeptide(L)'
;VVSMSFFNKLEDCGAVGKSGHIRGRIEEEFEEVPIVNLIREAILVDDSELYDTFSEQDRKEFLFRIFSHLQFGGAQNQWEDHVEDYFKATKEVYKDLLTVRRTDTGDVEVVSTVASILSLGAGGSLFSKESRLNFCYVIHDPVVRHVKVWYFGFKPLW
;
A
#
# COMPACT_ATOMS: atom_id res chain seq x y z
N VAL A 1 -9.66 0.20 -8.63
CA VAL A 1 -9.53 -1.27 -8.51
C VAL A 1 -10.18 -1.77 -7.22
N VAL A 2 -11.02 -2.81 -7.31
CA VAL A 2 -11.73 -3.41 -6.14
C VAL A 2 -11.37 -4.90 -5.95
N SER A 3 -10.70 -5.51 -6.93
CA SER A 3 -10.35 -6.93 -6.91
C SER A 3 -8.90 -7.18 -6.49
N MET A 4 -8.70 -8.21 -5.67
CA MET A 4 -7.37 -8.69 -5.28
C MET A 4 -6.60 -9.33 -6.44
N SER A 5 -7.28 -9.73 -7.52
CA SER A 5 -6.63 -10.25 -8.74
C SER A 5 -5.65 -9.27 -9.36
N PHE A 6 -5.72 -7.99 -8.98
CA PHE A 6 -4.74 -6.97 -9.30
C PHE A 6 -3.30 -7.35 -8.90
N PHE A 7 -3.12 -8.11 -7.82
CA PHE A 7 -1.81 -8.51 -7.33
C PHE A 7 -1.25 -9.78 -7.98
N ASN A 8 -1.98 -10.41 -8.92
CA ASN A 8 -1.46 -11.53 -9.71
C ASN A 8 -0.16 -11.14 -10.45
N LYS A 9 0.02 -9.85 -10.75
CA LYS A 9 1.25 -9.28 -11.31
C LYS A 9 2.51 -9.64 -10.51
N LEU A 10 2.39 -9.84 -9.19
CA LEU A 10 3.51 -10.24 -8.33
C LEU A 10 3.96 -11.68 -8.58
N GLU A 11 3.04 -12.57 -8.92
CA GLU A 11 3.37 -13.92 -9.36
C GLU A 11 3.97 -13.88 -10.78
N ASP A 12 3.38 -13.08 -11.68
CA ASP A 12 3.82 -12.94 -13.07
C ASP A 12 5.25 -12.38 -13.18
N CYS A 13 5.62 -11.39 -12.35
CA CYS A 13 6.99 -10.85 -12.30
C CYS A 13 7.95 -11.71 -11.46
N GLY A 14 7.45 -12.78 -10.83
CA GLY A 14 8.25 -13.70 -10.03
C GLY A 14 8.65 -13.17 -8.66
N ALA A 15 8.04 -12.08 -8.16
CA ALA A 15 8.22 -11.65 -6.77
C ALA A 15 7.59 -12.64 -5.76
N VAL A 16 6.58 -13.39 -6.21
CA VAL A 16 5.87 -14.41 -5.43
C VAL A 16 5.96 -15.77 -6.14
N GLY A 17 6.17 -16.85 -5.38
CA GLY A 17 6.10 -18.21 -5.88
C GLY A 17 4.66 -18.75 -5.95
N LYS A 18 4.44 -19.83 -6.70
CA LYS A 18 3.11 -20.45 -6.86
C LYS A 18 2.43 -20.90 -5.56
N SER A 19 3.20 -21.09 -4.49
CA SER A 19 2.69 -21.45 -3.16
C SER A 19 2.41 -20.24 -2.26
N GLY A 20 2.57 -19.01 -2.76
CA GLY A 20 2.39 -17.79 -1.99
C GLY A 20 3.64 -17.25 -1.30
N HIS A 21 4.74 -18.01 -1.31
CA HIS A 21 6.00 -17.58 -0.70
C HIS A 21 6.56 -16.34 -1.41
N ILE A 22 6.91 -15.33 -0.61
CA ILE A 22 7.57 -14.12 -1.08
C ILE A 22 9.04 -14.43 -1.33
N ARG A 23 9.54 -14.09 -2.52
CA ARG A 23 10.95 -14.29 -2.84
C ARG A 23 11.82 -13.27 -2.11
N GLY A 24 12.69 -13.77 -1.23
CA GLY A 24 13.72 -12.97 -0.59
C GLY A 24 14.82 -12.54 -1.57
N ARG A 25 15.60 -11.54 -1.16
CA ARG A 25 16.84 -11.11 -1.82
C ARG A 25 17.89 -10.79 -0.77
N ILE A 26 19.11 -10.48 -1.22
CA ILE A 26 20.13 -9.93 -0.33
C ILE A 26 19.62 -8.58 0.17
N GLU A 27 19.70 -8.39 1.49
CA GLU A 27 19.28 -7.15 2.13
C GLU A 27 20.18 -6.00 1.70
N GLU A 28 19.54 -4.98 1.15
CA GLU A 28 20.16 -3.71 0.79
C GLU A 28 19.32 -2.57 1.37
N GLU A 29 19.97 -1.47 1.71
CA GLU A 29 19.29 -0.28 2.20
C GLU A 29 19.01 0.67 1.03
N PHE A 30 17.74 1.06 0.87
CA PHE A 30 17.30 2.08 -0.09
C PHE A 30 16.55 3.18 0.67
N GLU A 31 17.09 4.41 0.66
CA GLU A 31 16.52 5.54 1.41
C GLU A 31 16.23 5.22 2.90
N GLU A 32 17.17 4.56 3.59
CA GLU A 32 17.05 4.11 5.00
C GLU A 32 15.97 3.01 5.23
N VAL A 33 15.49 2.38 4.14
CA VAL A 33 14.52 1.28 4.18
C VAL A 33 15.21 -0.03 3.82
N PRO A 34 15.11 -1.08 4.64
CA PRO A 34 15.67 -2.39 4.31
C PRO A 34 14.82 -3.09 3.24
N ILE A 35 15.44 -3.35 2.09
CA ILE A 35 14.88 -4.08 0.95
C ILE A 35 15.32 -5.54 1.04
N VAL A 36 14.47 -6.37 1.66
CA VAL A 36 14.76 -7.77 1.99
C VAL A 36 14.09 -8.78 1.04
N ASN A 37 13.16 -8.32 0.21
CA ASN A 37 12.41 -9.17 -0.70
C ASN A 37 12.05 -8.43 -2.00
N LEU A 38 11.66 -9.21 -3.01
CA LEU A 38 11.36 -8.70 -4.35
C LEU A 38 10.08 -7.84 -4.41
N ILE A 39 9.14 -8.02 -3.47
CA ILE A 39 7.93 -7.19 -3.41
C ILE A 39 8.30 -5.76 -3.02
N ARG A 40 9.18 -5.58 -2.02
CA ARG A 40 9.63 -4.26 -1.59
C ARG A 40 10.40 -3.53 -2.68
N GLU A 41 11.25 -4.27 -3.39
CA GLU A 41 11.93 -3.77 -4.58
C GLU A 41 10.92 -3.29 -5.63
N ALA A 42 9.96 -4.14 -6.01
CA ALA A 42 8.93 -3.79 -6.98
C ALA A 42 8.09 -2.57 -6.56
N ILE A 43 7.96 -2.27 -5.27
CA ILE A 43 7.18 -1.13 -4.79
C ILE A 43 8.01 0.16 -4.71
N LEU A 44 9.22 0.11 -4.13
CA LEU A 44 9.94 1.31 -3.70
C LEU A 44 11.14 1.69 -4.58
N VAL A 45 11.83 0.70 -5.14
CA VAL A 45 13.13 0.87 -5.81
C VAL A 45 12.88 1.23 -7.28
N ASP A 46 12.85 2.52 -7.60
CA ASP A 46 12.38 3.04 -8.91
C ASP A 46 13.37 2.88 -10.07
N ASP A 47 14.60 2.46 -9.78
CA ASP A 47 15.60 2.07 -10.77
C ASP A 47 15.62 0.55 -11.06
N SER A 48 14.80 -0.25 -10.37
CA SER A 48 14.66 -1.69 -10.62
C SER A 48 13.70 -2.00 -11.76
N GLU A 49 14.03 -3.00 -12.58
CA GLU A 49 13.11 -3.56 -13.58
C GLU A 49 11.81 -4.09 -12.95
N LEU A 50 11.84 -4.54 -11.69
CA LEU A 50 10.66 -4.99 -10.98
C LEU A 50 9.69 -3.84 -10.67
N TYR A 51 10.17 -2.60 -10.62
CA TYR A 51 9.32 -1.42 -10.43
C TYR A 51 8.32 -1.25 -11.56
N ASP A 52 8.70 -1.61 -12.79
CA ASP A 52 7.83 -1.48 -13.97
C ASP A 52 6.68 -2.49 -13.98
N THR A 53 6.66 -3.46 -13.05
CA THR A 53 5.53 -4.38 -12.82
C THR A 53 4.22 -3.62 -12.59
N PHE A 54 4.28 -2.47 -11.92
CA PHE A 54 3.12 -1.63 -11.62
C PHE A 54 3.24 -0.29 -12.33
N SER A 55 2.27 0.01 -13.19
CA SER A 55 2.19 1.29 -13.90
C SER A 55 1.97 2.46 -12.93
N GLU A 56 2.19 3.68 -13.41
CA GLU A 56 1.91 4.88 -12.62
C GLU A 56 0.44 4.94 -12.15
N GLN A 57 -0.49 4.45 -12.98
CA GLN A 57 -1.91 4.39 -12.63
C GLN A 57 -2.19 3.34 -11.57
N ASP A 58 -1.58 2.16 -11.67
CA ASP A 58 -1.68 1.09 -10.66
C ASP A 58 -1.19 1.60 -9.29
N ARG A 59 -0.10 2.37 -9.28
CA ARG A 59 0.49 2.95 -8.06
C ARG A 59 -0.39 4.02 -7.41
N LYS A 60 -1.31 4.63 -8.17
CA LYS A 60 -2.31 5.58 -7.66
C LYS A 60 -3.51 4.88 -7.02
N GLU A 61 -3.74 3.60 -7.32
CA GLU A 61 -4.85 2.84 -6.74
C GLU A 61 -4.72 2.71 -5.22
N PHE A 62 -5.80 3.00 -4.51
CA PHE A 62 -5.77 2.97 -3.04
C PHE A 62 -5.54 1.55 -2.49
N LEU A 63 -6.02 0.53 -3.20
CA LEU A 63 -5.77 -0.87 -2.85
C LEU A 63 -4.26 -1.20 -2.88
N PHE A 64 -3.54 -0.74 -3.91
CA PHE A 64 -2.09 -0.88 -3.99
C PHE A 64 -1.41 -0.15 -2.84
N ARG A 65 -1.83 1.10 -2.55
CA ARG A 65 -1.27 1.88 -1.44
C ARG A 65 -1.44 1.19 -0.09
N ILE A 66 -2.62 0.64 0.22
CA ILE A 66 -2.84 -0.13 1.46
C ILE A 66 -1.85 -1.30 1.54
N PHE A 67 -1.76 -2.11 0.48
CA PHE A 67 -0.85 -3.25 0.44
C PHE A 67 0.59 -2.84 0.66
N SER A 68 1.06 -1.80 -0.04
CA SER A 68 2.40 -1.25 0.10
C SER A 68 2.68 -0.82 1.54
N HIS A 69 1.76 -0.08 2.16
CA HIS A 69 1.93 0.38 3.55
C HIS A 69 2.04 -0.78 4.54
N LEU A 70 1.27 -1.85 4.34
CA LEU A 70 1.36 -3.06 5.16
C LEU A 70 2.67 -3.83 4.92
N GLN A 71 3.17 -3.87 3.68
CA GLN A 71 4.44 -4.52 3.33
C GLN A 71 5.65 -3.86 4.02
N PHE A 72 5.69 -2.53 4.07
CA PHE A 72 6.79 -1.82 4.72
C PHE A 72 6.60 -1.69 6.23
N GLY A 73 5.40 -1.31 6.68
CA GLY A 73 5.12 -1.02 8.08
C GLY A 73 6.05 0.07 8.63
N GLY A 74 6.54 -0.13 9.86
CA GLY A 74 7.51 0.78 10.49
C GLY A 74 8.73 0.06 11.07
N ALA A 75 9.54 0.77 11.85
CA ALA A 75 10.77 0.27 12.48
C ALA A 75 10.64 -1.07 13.23
N GLN A 76 9.46 -1.39 13.75
CA GLN A 76 9.18 -2.62 14.52
C GLN A 76 8.37 -3.64 13.73
N ASN A 77 8.29 -3.51 12.41
CA ASN A 77 7.49 -4.39 11.56
C ASN A 77 8.09 -5.81 11.54
N GLN A 78 7.28 -6.81 11.84
CA GLN A 78 7.61 -8.22 11.64
C GLN A 78 7.02 -8.64 10.29
N TRP A 79 7.87 -9.13 9.40
CA TRP A 79 7.46 -9.43 8.04
C TRP A 79 6.93 -10.85 7.94
N GLU A 80 5.95 -11.04 7.06
CA GLU A 80 5.42 -12.36 6.75
C GLU A 80 6.15 -12.94 5.53
N ASP A 81 6.29 -14.26 5.52
CA ASP A 81 6.92 -14.98 4.39
C ASP A 81 5.92 -15.32 3.27
N HIS A 82 4.61 -15.20 3.55
CA HIS A 82 3.54 -15.54 2.61
C HIS A 82 2.73 -14.29 2.24
N VAL A 83 2.47 -14.12 0.95
CA VAL A 83 1.76 -12.95 0.44
C VAL A 83 0.27 -12.95 0.83
N GLU A 84 -0.29 -14.13 1.07
CA GLU A 84 -1.71 -14.32 1.42
C GLU A 84 -2.07 -13.61 2.72
N ASP A 85 -1.16 -13.55 3.69
CA ASP A 85 -1.37 -12.85 4.96
C ASP A 85 -1.49 -11.33 4.71
N TYR A 86 -0.63 -10.79 3.85
CA TYR A 86 -0.74 -9.39 3.40
C TYR A 86 -2.02 -9.15 2.59
N PHE A 87 -2.42 -10.06 1.71
CA PHE A 87 -3.66 -9.93 0.94
C PHE A 87 -4.90 -9.93 1.84
N LYS A 88 -4.91 -10.80 2.85
CA LYS A 88 -5.98 -10.84 3.86
C LYS A 88 -6.02 -9.54 4.64
N ALA A 89 -4.89 -9.08 5.18
CA ALA A 89 -4.82 -7.82 5.92
C ALA A 89 -5.23 -6.61 5.05
N THR A 90 -4.74 -6.55 3.81
CA THR A 90 -5.09 -5.50 2.84
C THR A 90 -6.59 -5.45 2.60
N LYS A 91 -7.22 -6.62 2.41
CA LYS A 91 -8.66 -6.73 2.16
C LYS A 91 -9.49 -6.27 3.36
N GLU A 92 -9.08 -6.64 4.58
CA GLU A 92 -9.76 -6.21 5.80
C GLU A 92 -9.62 -4.71 6.02
N VAL A 93 -8.42 -4.15 5.86
CA VAL A 93 -8.18 -2.69 5.93
C VAL A 93 -8.99 -1.95 4.85
N TYR A 94 -9.01 -2.47 3.61
CA TYR A 94 -9.77 -1.86 2.53
C TYR A 94 -11.27 -1.78 2.85
N LYS A 95 -11.85 -2.87 3.37
CA LYS A 95 -13.27 -2.92 3.77
C LYS A 95 -13.58 -2.07 4.99
N ASP A 96 -12.64 -1.98 5.93
CA ASP A 96 -12.83 -1.14 7.11
C ASP A 96 -12.77 0.35 6.74
N LEU A 97 -11.85 0.74 5.85
CA LEU A 97 -11.70 2.14 5.45
C LEU A 97 -12.78 2.60 4.47
N LEU A 98 -13.16 1.77 3.49
CA LEU A 98 -14.04 2.15 2.39
C LEU A 98 -15.40 1.46 2.43
N THR A 99 -16.44 2.22 2.07
CA THR A 99 -17.76 1.68 1.74
C THR A 99 -17.85 1.41 0.25
N VAL A 100 -18.22 0.18 -0.09
CA VAL A 100 -18.54 -0.24 -1.45
C VAL A 100 -20.03 -0.48 -1.60
N ARG A 101 -20.57 -0.16 -2.78
CA ARG A 101 -21.97 -0.40 -3.14
C ARG A 101 -22.02 -1.25 -4.40
N ARG A 102 -23.04 -2.11 -4.50
CA ARG A 102 -23.40 -2.74 -5.77
C ARG A 102 -24.34 -1.82 -6.55
N THR A 103 -23.99 -1.52 -7.78
CA THR A 103 -24.86 -0.80 -8.71
C THR A 103 -26.00 -1.69 -9.16
N ASP A 104 -27.02 -1.09 -9.79
CA ASP A 104 -28.14 -1.83 -10.37
C ASP A 104 -27.70 -2.80 -11.49
N THR A 105 -26.53 -2.57 -12.10
CA THR A 105 -25.90 -3.45 -13.10
C THR A 105 -25.17 -4.65 -12.48
N GLY A 106 -25.02 -4.68 -11.14
CA GLY A 106 -24.32 -5.73 -10.41
C GLY A 106 -22.83 -5.45 -10.16
N ASP A 107 -22.30 -4.36 -10.72
CA ASP A 107 -20.92 -3.93 -10.55
C ASP A 107 -20.68 -3.37 -9.15
N VAL A 108 -19.45 -3.49 -8.65
CA VAL A 108 -19.07 -2.96 -7.34
C VAL A 108 -18.35 -1.63 -7.54
N GLU A 109 -18.88 -0.58 -6.93
CA GLU A 109 -18.27 0.76 -6.93
C GLU A 109 -17.87 1.19 -5.51
N VAL A 110 -16.83 2.00 -5.41
CA VAL A 110 -16.40 2.63 -4.15
C VAL A 110 -17.17 3.93 -3.98
N VAL A 111 -17.88 4.06 -2.85
CA VAL A 111 -18.69 5.26 -2.55
C VAL A 111 -17.88 6.30 -1.79
N SER A 112 -16.94 5.86 -0.95
CA SER A 112 -16.08 6.75 -0.16
C SER A 112 -15.10 7.52 -1.07
N THR A 113 -14.85 8.78 -0.73
CA THR A 113 -13.84 9.61 -1.41
C THR A 113 -12.55 9.59 -0.60
N VAL A 114 -11.43 9.31 -1.26
CA VAL A 114 -10.10 9.25 -0.63
C VAL A 114 -9.25 10.41 -1.13
N ALA A 115 -8.71 11.19 -0.20
CA ALA A 115 -7.74 12.25 -0.49
C ALA A 115 -6.39 11.95 0.17
N SER A 116 -5.31 12.03 -0.60
CA SER A 116 -3.93 11.99 -0.07
C SER A 116 -3.50 13.40 0.30
N ILE A 117 -3.16 13.62 1.57
CA ILE A 117 -2.73 14.92 2.06
C ILE A 117 -1.20 14.98 1.97
N LEU A 118 -0.69 15.92 1.19
CA LEU A 118 0.75 16.07 0.93
C LEU A 118 1.39 17.19 1.79
N SER A 119 0.62 18.22 2.15
CA SER A 119 1.12 19.37 2.92
C SER A 119 -0.01 20.06 3.67
N LEU A 120 0.32 20.68 4.81
CA LEU A 120 -0.58 21.54 5.59
C LEU A 120 -0.39 23.04 5.25
N GLY A 121 0.50 23.37 4.31
CA GLY A 121 0.83 24.75 3.95
C GLY A 121 1.33 25.55 5.16
N ALA A 122 0.68 26.68 5.45
CA ALA A 122 1.01 27.52 6.59
C ALA A 122 0.73 26.86 7.96
N GLY A 123 0.02 25.72 7.99
CA GLY A 123 -0.27 24.96 9.20
C GLY A 123 0.90 24.17 9.79
N GLY A 124 2.05 24.13 9.11
CA GLY A 124 3.26 23.45 9.57
C GLY A 124 3.60 22.18 8.78
N SER A 125 4.46 21.33 9.36
CA SER A 125 4.86 20.08 8.72
C SER A 125 3.92 18.93 9.06
N LEU A 126 3.56 18.13 8.05
CA LEU A 126 2.72 16.94 8.21
C LEU A 126 3.49 15.75 8.82
N PHE A 127 4.78 15.65 8.51
CA PHE A 127 5.66 14.59 8.99
C PHE A 127 6.90 15.20 9.64
N SER A 128 7.46 14.52 10.65
CA SER A 128 8.67 14.99 11.32
C SER A 128 9.93 14.83 10.45
N LYS A 129 9.94 13.84 9.56
CA LYS A 129 11.02 13.52 8.62
C LYS A 129 10.39 13.17 7.27
N GLU A 130 11.00 13.59 6.18
CA GLU A 130 10.56 13.20 4.84
C GLU A 130 10.93 11.74 4.55
N SER A 131 10.00 11.01 3.94
CA SER A 131 10.18 9.62 3.51
C SER A 131 9.09 9.27 2.49
N ARG A 132 9.43 8.43 1.50
CA ARG A 132 8.45 7.90 0.52
C ARG A 132 7.39 6.99 1.15
N LEU A 133 7.66 6.48 2.35
CA LEU A 133 6.73 5.63 3.11
C LEU A 133 5.77 6.42 4.00
N ASN A 134 5.93 7.75 4.09
CA ASN A 134 4.99 8.60 4.79
C ASN A 134 3.65 8.64 4.05
N PHE A 135 2.55 8.60 4.80
CA PHE A 135 1.23 8.83 4.23
C PHE A 135 0.25 9.46 5.20
N CYS A 136 -0.70 10.20 4.63
CA CYS A 136 -1.87 10.72 5.32
C CYS A 136 -3.05 10.68 4.36
N TYR A 137 -4.02 9.82 4.66
CA TYR A 137 -5.26 9.73 3.90
C TYR A 137 -6.42 10.24 4.72
N VAL A 138 -7.21 11.12 4.10
CA VAL A 138 -8.52 11.55 4.61
C VAL A 138 -9.58 10.89 3.75
N ILE A 139 -10.41 10.08 4.39
CA ILE A 139 -11.42 9.26 3.74
C ILE A 139 -12.78 9.75 4.19
N HIS A 140 -13.53 10.35 3.28
CA HIS A 140 -14.89 10.80 3.54
C HIS A 140 -15.88 9.72 3.08
N ASP A 141 -16.69 9.24 4.02
CA ASP A 141 -17.74 8.28 3.76
C ASP A 141 -19.11 8.96 3.82
N PRO A 142 -19.80 9.15 2.69
CA PRO A 142 -21.08 9.85 2.67
C PRO A 142 -22.23 8.99 3.22
N VAL A 143 -22.09 7.66 3.27
CA VAL A 143 -23.16 6.75 3.71
C VAL A 143 -23.23 6.75 5.23
N VAL A 144 -22.10 6.54 5.90
CA VAL A 144 -22.04 6.59 7.38
C VAL A 144 -21.80 8.00 7.92
N ARG A 145 -21.55 8.99 7.04
CA ARG A 145 -21.27 10.39 7.38
C ARG A 145 -20.07 10.56 8.31
N HIS A 146 -19.05 9.74 8.11
CA HIS A 146 -17.81 9.77 8.88
C HIS A 146 -16.64 10.22 8.02
N VAL A 147 -15.66 10.85 8.67
CA VAL A 147 -14.33 11.08 8.11
C VAL A 147 -13.35 10.21 8.87
N LYS A 148 -12.65 9.33 8.16
CA LYS A 148 -11.59 8.50 8.71
C LYS A 148 -10.25 9.10 8.29
N VAL A 149 -9.28 9.08 9.19
CA VAL A 149 -7.91 9.51 8.91
C VAL A 149 -6.99 8.33 9.12
N TRP A 150 -6.21 7.99 8.10
CA TRP A 150 -5.16 7.00 8.20
C TRP A 150 -3.81 7.68 7.98
N TYR A 151 -3.04 7.79 9.06
CA TYR A 151 -1.80 8.55 9.11
C TYR A 151 -0.65 7.66 9.58
N PHE A 152 0.49 7.82 8.93
CA PHE A 152 1.73 7.19 9.32
C PHE A 152 2.94 8.03 8.91
N GLY A 153 3.78 8.36 9.88
CA GLY A 153 5.10 8.96 9.65
C GLY A 153 6.17 7.91 9.85
N PHE A 154 6.81 7.49 8.77
CA PHE A 154 7.87 6.49 8.79
C PHE A 154 9.06 7.00 9.60
N LYS A 155 9.63 6.08 10.38
CA LYS A 155 10.91 6.25 11.03
C LYS A 155 11.70 4.96 10.83
N PRO A 156 12.97 5.05 10.37
CA PRO A 156 13.85 3.90 10.36
C PRO A 156 14.09 3.43 11.80
N LEU A 157 14.55 2.19 11.93
CA LEU A 157 14.88 1.61 13.24
C LEU A 157 16.15 2.22 13.84
N TRP A 158 17.02 2.79 13.00
CA TRP A 158 18.35 3.31 13.34
C TRP A 158 18.44 4.81 13.09
#